data_AF-A0A2W4P157-F1
#
_entry.id   AF-A0A2W4P157-F1
#
_cell.length_a   1.000
_cell.length_b   1.000
_cell.length_c   1.000
_cell.angle_alpha   90.00
_cell.angle_beta   90.00
_cell.angle_gamma   90.00
#
_symmetry.space_group_name_H-M   'P 1'
#
loop_
_entity.id
_entity.type
_entity.pdbx_description
1 polymer ?
#
loop_
_entity_poly.entity_id
_entity_poly.type
_entity_poly.pdbx_seq_one_letter_code
_entity_poly.pdbx_strand_id
1 'polypeptide(L)'
;MSIEGLIGALVLVALTVVWIGAPLLRGQAARPTPDRAQQKRRERLLAMYEQVITNLRDLDEDFATGKIAEADYQIEREEAVQRGIQVLKALDTLDAQPAPAAPYVDDATLDREIDEAIEAAVAAHRNH
;
A
#
# COMPACT_ATOMS: atom_id res chain seq x y z
N MET A 1 -9.69 24.47 -52.99
CA MET A 1 -9.36 24.30 -51.56
C MET A 1 -8.04 25.03 -51.33
N SER A 2 -8.06 26.17 -50.66
CA SER A 2 -6.88 27.03 -50.50
C SER A 2 -5.84 26.33 -49.63
N ILE A 3 -4.60 26.21 -50.14
CA ILE A 3 -3.45 25.60 -49.45
C ILE A 3 -3.25 26.20 -48.05
N GLU A 4 -3.55 27.49 -47.91
CA GLU A 4 -3.56 28.24 -46.65
C GLU A 4 -4.50 27.63 -45.60
N GLY A 5 -5.69 27.19 -46.02
CA GLY A 5 -6.66 26.54 -45.14
C GLY A 5 -6.22 25.14 -44.72
N LEU A 6 -5.50 24.41 -45.59
CA LEU A 6 -4.93 23.11 -45.27
C LEU A 6 -3.84 23.23 -44.21
N ILE A 7 -2.95 24.21 -44.36
CA ILE A 7 -1.88 24.49 -43.39
C ILE A 7 -2.47 24.90 -42.04
N GLY A 8 -3.47 25.81 -42.06
CA GLY A 8 -4.17 26.22 -40.84
C GLY A 8 -4.82 25.05 -40.10
N ALA A 9 -5.52 24.17 -40.82
CA ALA A 9 -6.13 22.98 -40.23
C ALA A 9 -5.08 22.03 -39.62
N LEU A 10 -3.95 21.82 -40.31
CA LEU A 10 -2.89 20.92 -39.84
C LEU A 10 -2.22 21.44 -38.57
N VAL A 11 -1.98 22.75 -38.46
CA VAL A 11 -1.44 23.40 -37.25
C VAL A 11 -2.41 23.25 -36.07
N LEU A 12 -3.70 23.42 -36.32
CA LEU A 12 -4.74 23.33 -35.29
C LEU A 12 -4.87 21.88 -34.77
N VAL A 13 -4.81 20.89 -35.66
CA VAL A 13 -4.78 19.47 -35.29
C VAL A 13 -3.52 19.15 -34.49
N ALA A 14 -2.34 19.61 -34.93
CA ALA A 14 -1.09 19.37 -34.22
C ALA A 14 -1.11 19.97 -32.79
N LEU A 15 -1.60 21.20 -32.63
CA LEU A 15 -1.78 21.82 -31.31
C LEU A 15 -2.73 21.03 -30.43
N THR A 16 -3.84 20.54 -31.00
CA THR A 16 -4.84 19.74 -30.26
C THR A 16 -4.25 18.41 -29.80
N VAL A 17 -3.52 17.72 -30.68
CA VAL A 17 -2.83 16.45 -30.35
C VAL A 17 -1.76 16.67 -29.29
N VAL A 18 -0.98 17.75 -29.37
CA VAL A 18 0.02 18.09 -28.34
C VAL A 18 -0.66 18.44 -27.02
N TRP A 19 -1.76 19.18 -27.04
CA TRP A 19 -2.49 19.57 -25.83
C TRP A 19 -3.12 18.37 -25.11
N ILE A 20 -3.68 17.42 -25.87
CA ILE A 20 -4.27 16.17 -25.34
C ILE A 20 -3.19 15.14 -24.98
N GLY A 21 -2.09 15.08 -25.73
CA GLY A 21 -0.98 14.14 -25.50
C GLY A 21 0.00 14.58 -24.41
N ALA A 22 0.11 15.88 -24.14
CA ALA A 22 0.94 16.44 -23.08
C ALA A 22 0.68 15.86 -21.68
N PRO A 23 -0.57 15.70 -21.20
CA PRO A 23 -0.82 15.07 -19.90
C PRO A 23 -0.40 13.61 -19.86
N LEU A 24 -0.48 12.89 -20.99
CA LEU A 24 -0.11 11.47 -21.08
C LEU A 24 1.43 11.28 -21.00
N LEU A 25 2.18 12.18 -21.65
CA LEU A 25 3.65 12.21 -21.58
C LEU A 25 4.16 12.77 -20.24
N ARG A 26 3.35 13.56 -19.53
CA ARG A 26 3.63 14.08 -18.18
C ARG A 26 3.21 13.11 -17.06
N GLY A 27 2.76 11.91 -17.39
CA GLY A 27 2.23 10.89 -16.48
C GLY A 27 3.15 10.37 -15.37
N GLN A 28 4.34 10.94 -15.19
CA GLN A 28 5.29 10.57 -14.11
C GLN A 28 5.59 11.71 -13.13
N ALA A 29 5.01 12.90 -13.32
CA ALA A 29 5.23 14.05 -12.43
C ALA A 29 3.96 14.53 -11.71
N ALA A 30 2.90 13.72 -11.68
CA ALA A 30 1.79 13.95 -10.76
C ALA A 30 2.29 13.57 -9.37
N ARG A 31 2.92 14.52 -8.66
CA ARG A 31 3.21 14.37 -7.23
C ARG A 31 1.95 13.84 -6.56
N PRO A 32 2.01 12.70 -5.85
CA PRO A 32 0.88 12.22 -5.08
C PRO A 32 0.44 13.37 -4.19
N THR A 33 -0.86 13.70 -4.24
CA THR A 33 -1.40 14.53 -3.18
C THR A 33 -1.17 13.78 -1.86
N PRO A 34 -0.82 14.47 -0.76
CA PRO A 34 -0.59 13.83 0.54
C PRO A 34 -1.73 12.87 0.93
N ASP A 35 -2.96 13.24 0.56
CA ASP A 35 -4.18 12.44 0.73
C ASP A 35 -4.14 11.07 0.02
N ARG A 36 -3.61 10.98 -1.21
CA ARG A 36 -3.48 9.70 -1.92
C ARG A 36 -2.43 8.80 -1.31
N ALA A 37 -1.29 9.35 -0.88
CA ALA A 37 -0.25 8.57 -0.25
C ALA A 37 -0.72 8.00 1.10
N GLN A 38 -1.46 8.79 1.87
CA GLN A 38 -2.07 8.35 3.12
C GLN A 38 -3.13 7.27 2.88
N GLN A 39 -4.00 7.45 1.89
CA GLN A 39 -5.01 6.45 1.53
C GLN A 39 -4.37 5.12 1.14
N LYS A 40 -3.30 5.13 0.33
CA LYS A 40 -2.57 3.90 -0.04
C LYS A 40 -1.97 3.19 1.17
N ARG A 41 -1.34 3.95 2.08
CA ARG A 41 -0.79 3.39 3.34
C ARG A 41 -1.88 2.70 4.16
N ARG A 42 -3.06 3.35 4.26
CA ARG A 42 -4.21 2.81 4.98
C ARG A 42 -4.73 1.53 4.32
N GLU A 43 -4.90 1.53 3.01
CA GLU A 43 -5.33 0.34 2.25
C GLU A 43 -4.36 -0.83 2.42
N ARG A 44 -3.04 -0.57 2.38
CA ARG A 44 -2.02 -1.59 2.61
C ARG A 44 -2.11 -2.19 4.02
N LEU A 45 -2.20 -1.35 5.05
CA LEU A 45 -2.33 -1.83 6.42
C LEU A 45 -3.63 -2.63 6.65
N LEU A 46 -4.74 -2.23 6.02
CA LEU A 46 -6.00 -2.99 6.08
C LEU A 46 -5.87 -4.36 5.39
N ALA A 47 -5.19 -4.44 4.24
CA ALA A 47 -4.93 -5.70 3.56
C ALA A 47 -4.05 -6.63 4.41
N MET A 48 -3.02 -6.09 5.07
CA MET A 48 -2.20 -6.86 6.02
C MET A 48 -3.01 -7.36 7.21
N TYR A 49 -3.91 -6.54 7.75
CA TYR A 49 -4.81 -6.95 8.83
C TYR A 49 -5.70 -8.12 8.40
N GLU A 50 -6.32 -8.03 7.22
CA GLU A 50 -7.15 -9.11 6.66
C GLU A 50 -6.34 -10.39 6.45
N GLN A 51 -5.10 -10.28 5.99
CA GLN A 51 -4.19 -11.41 5.86
C GLN A 51 -3.87 -12.04 7.23
N VAL A 52 -3.60 -11.24 8.26
CA VAL A 52 -3.34 -11.76 9.62
C VAL A 52 -4.56 -12.51 10.16
N ILE A 53 -5.77 -11.97 9.97
CA ILE A 53 -7.00 -12.62 10.43
C ILE A 53 -7.24 -13.93 9.68
N THR A 54 -7.02 -13.96 8.37
CA THR A 54 -7.11 -15.18 7.56
C THR A 54 -6.14 -16.23 8.07
N ASN A 55 -4.87 -15.87 8.26
CA ASN A 55 -3.85 -16.79 8.77
C ASN A 55 -4.18 -17.33 10.17
N LEU A 56 -4.72 -16.48 11.05
CA LEU A 56 -5.10 -16.91 12.40
C LEU A 56 -6.24 -17.93 12.36
N ARG A 57 -7.22 -17.71 11.46
CA ARG A 57 -8.31 -18.65 11.24
C ARG A 57 -7.82 -19.97 10.68
N ASP A 58 -6.95 -19.94 9.67
CA ASP A 58 -6.37 -21.15 9.08
C ASP A 58 -5.58 -21.95 10.13
N LEU A 59 -4.84 -21.26 10.99
CA LEU A 59 -4.11 -21.86 12.12
C LEU A 59 -5.07 -22.51 13.13
N ASP A 60 -6.16 -21.84 13.49
CA ASP A 60 -7.18 -22.39 14.39
C ASP A 60 -7.87 -23.63 13.76
N GLU A 61 -8.12 -23.63 12.45
CA GLU A 61 -8.67 -24.77 11.71
C GLU A 61 -7.69 -25.95 11.66
N ASP A 62 -6.40 -25.69 11.45
CA ASP A 62 -5.35 -26.71 11.45
C ASP A 62 -5.15 -27.35 12.83
N PHE A 63 -5.23 -26.55 13.91
CA PHE A 63 -5.23 -27.07 15.28
C PHE A 63 -6.49 -27.90 15.56
N ALA A 64 -7.67 -27.41 15.21
CA ALA A 64 -8.93 -28.11 15.42
C ALA A 64 -9.01 -29.46 14.70
N THR A 65 -8.34 -29.57 13.54
CA THR A 65 -8.23 -30.81 12.76
C THR A 65 -7.08 -31.73 13.22
N GLY A 66 -6.28 -31.30 14.21
CA GLY A 66 -5.18 -32.07 14.78
C GLY A 66 -3.95 -32.17 13.87
N LYS A 67 -3.80 -31.26 12.89
CA LYS A 67 -2.64 -31.23 11.99
C LYS A 67 -1.37 -30.70 12.68
N ILE A 68 -1.56 -29.88 13.71
CA ILE A 68 -0.47 -29.25 14.47
C ILE A 68 -0.59 -29.58 15.96
N ALA A 69 0.56 -29.64 16.64
CA ALA A 69 0.61 -29.88 18.07
C ALA A 69 0.23 -28.61 18.85
N GLU A 70 -0.31 -28.77 20.06
CA GLU A 70 -0.67 -27.65 20.96
C GLU A 70 0.50 -26.68 21.19
N ALA A 71 1.70 -27.21 21.41
CA ALA A 71 2.88 -26.37 21.67
C ALA A 71 3.21 -25.45 20.49
N ASP A 72 3.14 -25.98 19.27
CA ASP A 72 3.42 -25.22 18.05
C ASP A 72 2.29 -24.22 17.77
N TYR A 73 1.04 -24.66 17.95
CA TYR A 73 -0.15 -23.80 17.83
C TYR A 73 -0.05 -22.55 18.72
N GLN A 74 0.29 -22.71 20.01
CA GLN A 74 0.35 -21.57 20.92
C GLN A 74 1.44 -20.57 20.52
N ILE A 75 2.60 -21.04 20.06
CA ILE A 75 3.70 -20.19 19.59
C ILE A 75 3.28 -19.42 18.33
N GLU A 76 2.80 -20.12 17.30
CA GLU A 76 2.40 -19.49 16.04
C GLU A 76 1.23 -18.52 16.23
N ARG A 77 0.29 -18.87 17.12
CA ARG A 77 -0.85 -18.03 17.46
C ARG A 77 -0.43 -16.75 18.15
N GLU A 78 0.50 -16.84 19.11
CA GLU A 78 1.03 -15.67 19.79
C GLU A 78 1.73 -14.74 18.78
N GLU A 79 2.55 -15.28 17.88
CA GLU A 79 3.21 -14.49 16.83
C GLU A 79 2.23 -13.81 15.88
N ALA A 80 1.20 -14.53 15.43
CA ALA A 80 0.16 -14.00 14.55
C ALA A 80 -0.65 -12.88 15.23
N VAL A 81 -1.03 -13.07 16.50
CA VAL A 81 -1.73 -12.06 17.29
C VAL A 81 -0.86 -10.82 17.49
N GLN A 82 0.42 -10.99 17.82
CA GLN A 82 1.35 -9.88 17.98
C GLN A 82 1.49 -9.07 16.69
N ARG A 83 1.63 -9.75 15.54
CA ARG A 83 1.65 -9.07 14.24
C ARG A 83 0.37 -8.27 14.01
N GLY A 84 -0.80 -8.83 14.30
CA GLY A 84 -2.08 -8.14 14.20
C GLY A 84 -2.16 -6.88 15.07
N ILE A 85 -1.68 -6.95 16.31
CA ILE A 85 -1.61 -5.80 17.22
C ILE A 85 -0.72 -4.69 16.64
N GLN A 86 0.44 -5.03 16.06
CA GLN A 86 1.32 -4.01 15.47
C GLN A 86 0.69 -3.34 14.24
N VAL A 87 -0.02 -4.11 13.40
CA VAL A 87 -0.75 -3.55 12.25
C VAL A 87 -1.85 -2.59 12.72
N LEU A 88 -2.61 -2.94 13.77
CA LEU A 88 -3.62 -2.06 14.35
C LEU A 88 -3.02 -0.78 14.94
N LYS A 89 -1.90 -0.87 15.66
CA LYS A 89 -1.19 0.32 16.17
C LYS A 89 -0.70 1.23 15.04
N ALA A 90 -0.24 0.65 13.93
CA ALA A 90 0.16 1.42 12.76
C ALA A 90 -1.03 2.15 12.12
N LEU A 91 -2.21 1.52 12.05
CA LEU A 91 -3.46 2.15 11.61
C LEU A 91 -3.87 3.30 12.54
N ASP A 92 -3.87 3.08 13.85
CA ASP A 92 -4.20 4.12 14.84
C ASP A 92 -3.26 5.32 14.73
N THR A 93 -1.96 5.06 14.52
CA THR A 93 -0.95 6.11 14.35
C THR A 93 -1.18 6.90 13.05
N LEU A 94 -1.53 6.20 11.97
CA LEU A 94 -1.82 6.81 10.67
C LEU A 94 -3.08 7.69 10.69
N ASP A 95 -4.10 7.29 11.46
CA ASP A 95 -5.34 8.04 11.63
C ASP A 95 -5.15 9.22 12.60
N ALA A 96 -4.33 9.06 13.66
CA ALA A 96 -4.06 10.11 14.64
C ALA A 96 -3.13 11.23 14.12
N GLN A 97 -2.20 10.92 13.22
CA GLN A 97 -1.28 11.89 12.66
C GLN A 97 -1.13 11.68 11.15
N PRO A 98 -1.84 12.48 10.32
CA PRO A 98 -1.63 12.48 8.88
C PRO A 98 -0.17 12.77 8.60
N ALA A 99 0.54 11.79 8.05
CA ALA A 99 1.96 11.93 7.76
C ALA A 99 2.17 13.17 6.87
N PRO A 100 3.21 13.99 7.12
CA PRO A 100 3.57 15.04 6.19
C PRO A 100 3.81 14.43 4.82
N ALA A 101 3.50 15.16 3.75
CA ALA A 101 3.64 14.70 2.36
C ALA A 101 5.00 14.05 2.14
N ALA A 102 5.06 12.72 2.27
CA ALA A 102 6.28 11.97 2.13
C ALA A 102 6.72 12.07 0.66
N PRO A 103 8.03 11.97 0.37
CA PRO A 103 8.50 11.80 -1.00
C PRO A 103 7.68 10.71 -1.69
N TYR A 104 7.40 10.90 -2.98
CA TYR A 104 6.81 9.82 -3.76
C TYR A 104 7.74 8.61 -3.72
N VAL A 105 7.29 7.57 -3.02
CA VAL A 105 7.87 6.23 -3.08
C VAL A 105 6.94 5.41 -3.96
N ASP A 106 7.51 4.54 -4.79
CA ASP A 106 6.71 3.63 -5.59
C ASP A 106 5.95 2.63 -4.70
N ASP A 107 4.96 1.93 -5.26
CA ASP A 107 4.09 1.08 -4.45
C ASP A 107 4.87 -0.10 -3.83
N ALA A 108 5.86 -0.65 -4.54
CA ALA A 108 6.65 -1.79 -4.07
C ALA A 108 7.65 -1.44 -2.96
N THR A 109 8.15 -0.21 -2.94
CA THR A 109 8.98 0.33 -1.85
C THR A 109 8.13 0.61 -0.63
N LEU A 110 6.97 1.24 -0.80
CA LEU A 110 6.05 1.51 0.30
C LEU A 110 5.61 0.22 1.01
N ASP A 111 5.27 -0.81 0.23
CA ASP A 111 4.87 -2.12 0.75
C ASP A 111 5.97 -2.73 1.62
N ARG A 112 7.22 -2.73 1.12
CA ARG A 112 8.38 -3.25 1.88
C ARG A 112 8.65 -2.45 3.15
N GLU A 113 8.59 -1.13 3.09
CA GLU A 113 8.81 -0.28 4.27
C GLU A 113 7.79 -0.58 5.37
N ILE A 114 6.52 -0.78 5.01
CA ILE A 114 5.47 -1.14 5.97
C ILE A 114 5.71 -2.55 6.51
N ASP A 115 5.98 -3.52 5.66
CA ASP A 115 6.22 -4.91 6.07
C ASP A 115 7.43 -4.99 7.03
N GLU A 116 8.55 -4.33 6.69
CA GLU A 116 9.76 -4.24 7.52
C GLU A 116 9.49 -3.56 8.86
N ALA A 117 8.71 -2.46 8.87
CA ALA A 117 8.36 -1.76 10.10
C ALA A 117 7.53 -2.63 11.06
N ILE A 118 6.57 -3.38 10.52
CA ILE A 118 5.75 -4.31 11.30
C ILE A 118 6.61 -5.45 11.84
N GLU A 119 7.46 -6.06 11.00
CA GLU A 119 8.35 -7.15 11.43
C GLU A 119 9.32 -6.69 12.54
N ALA A 120 9.91 -5.52 12.39
CA ALA A 120 10.79 -4.93 13.41
C ALA A 120 10.04 -4.70 14.74
N ALA A 121 8.79 -4.22 14.69
CA ALA A 121 7.97 -4.00 15.88
C ALA A 121 7.61 -5.31 16.59
N VAL A 122 7.33 -6.38 15.84
CA VAL A 122 7.08 -7.72 16.41
C VAL A 122 8.37 -8.28 17.04
N ALA A 123 9.51 -8.18 16.34
CA ALA A 123 10.79 -8.64 16.85
C ALA A 123 11.22 -7.91 18.13
N ALA A 124 10.93 -6.60 18.23
CA ALA A 124 11.18 -5.83 19.44
C ALA A 124 10.33 -6.30 20.62
N HIS A 125 9.07 -6.70 20.40
CA HIS A 125 8.21 -7.23 21.45
C HIS A 125 8.68 -8.59 21.96
N ARG A 126 9.21 -9.44 21.08
CA ARG A 126 9.74 -10.77 21.44
C ARG A 126 10.96 -10.72 22.37
N ASN A 127 11.76 -9.66 22.30
CA ASN A 127 12.99 -9.52 23.08
C ASN A 127 12.75 -8.89 24.47
N HIS A 128 11.49 -8.65 24.85
CA HIS A 128 11.10 -7.84 26.00
C HIS A 128 10.42 -8.66 27.09
#